data_AF-A0AAD1NM34-F1
#
_entry.id   AF-A0AAD1NM34-F1
#
_cell.length_a   1.000
_cell.length_b   1.000
_cell.length_c   1.000
_cell.angle_alpha   90.00
_cell.angle_beta   90.00
_cell.angle_gamma   90.00
#
_symmetry.space_group_name_H-M   'P 1'
#
loop_
_entity.id
_entity.type
_entity.pdbx_description
1 polymer ?
#
loop_
_entity_poly.entity_id
_entity_poly.type
_entity_poly.pdbx_seq_one_letter_code
_entity_poly.pdbx_strand_id
1 'polypeptide(L)'
;MKKSLFIPLTLLFGLLVGCSAQSLDKEGAGKQQRLTLNSNILGESREVLLRLPKHWDARHSESFARYVILDAEQQLEHLAPMLDYLASGVNPAIPEGVIVGIINRNRIRDFTPVKLETLPGGRPAGPLYQQSGNAGAFLDFLDQELNPWLNTRLGQPGPTVLIGHSFGGLLALEALRRQQPMFNAYLVLDASLWYDSPTYADELEQALTQGKLTGKPLYMAISNQATTPGLGRNDYHKQRNLALAKHLSALPSQQLIFQSEFFSDEDHHSLPHIGVYQGIRWLMHSQQLDIFAEDFSVTEVVSRFKHLSESQGIEIKPQYHALKGLLRQAQRQKLAQQQRILTQLIEHYYPGSTLE
;
A
#
# COMPACT_ATOMS: atom_id res chain seq x y z
N MET A 1 -8.05 -21.86 73.17
CA MET A 1 -9.13 -21.75 72.15
C MET A 1 -8.55 -21.12 70.89
N LYS A 2 -8.05 -21.94 69.95
CA LYS A 2 -7.49 -21.46 68.67
C LYS A 2 -8.63 -21.40 67.65
N LYS A 3 -8.94 -20.19 67.16
CA LYS A 3 -9.88 -19.98 66.05
C LYS A 3 -9.15 -20.18 64.73
N SER A 4 -9.55 -21.19 63.97
CA SER A 4 -9.09 -21.43 62.60
C SER A 4 -9.85 -20.52 61.63
N LEU A 5 -9.11 -19.69 60.89
CA LEU A 5 -9.62 -18.79 59.87
C LEU A 5 -9.70 -19.55 58.54
N PHE A 6 -10.91 -19.73 58.01
CA PHE A 6 -11.16 -20.27 56.67
C PHE A 6 -11.01 -19.13 55.64
N ILE A 7 -10.10 -19.28 54.68
CA ILE A 7 -9.99 -18.41 53.50
C ILE A 7 -10.52 -19.22 52.31
N PRO A 8 -11.53 -18.75 51.56
CA PRO A 8 -11.99 -19.47 50.38
C PRO A 8 -11.01 -19.23 49.22
N LEU A 9 -10.58 -20.32 48.59
CA LEU A 9 -9.73 -20.33 47.41
C LEU A 9 -10.60 -20.02 46.18
N THR A 10 -10.60 -18.77 45.72
CA THR A 10 -11.24 -18.38 44.45
C THR A 10 -10.39 -18.90 43.29
N LEU A 11 -10.86 -19.95 42.61
CA LEU A 11 -10.30 -20.41 41.34
C LEU A 11 -10.54 -19.34 40.26
N LEU A 12 -9.47 -18.66 39.86
CA LEU A 12 -9.46 -17.75 38.72
C LEU A 12 -9.39 -18.59 37.43
N PHE A 13 -10.55 -18.82 36.80
CA PHE A 13 -10.63 -19.47 35.49
C PHE A 13 -10.21 -18.45 34.43
N GLY A 14 -8.92 -18.43 34.09
CA GLY A 14 -8.41 -17.63 32.98
C GLY A 14 -8.99 -18.17 31.66
N LEU A 15 -9.89 -17.41 31.04
CA LEU A 15 -10.33 -17.63 29.67
C LEU A 15 -9.12 -17.47 28.73
N LEU A 16 -8.54 -18.60 28.32
CA LEU A 16 -7.69 -18.67 27.15
C LEU A 16 -8.57 -18.41 25.92
N VAL A 17 -8.59 -17.16 25.46
CA VAL A 17 -9.12 -16.83 24.13
C VAL A 17 -8.13 -17.41 23.12
N GLY A 18 -8.37 -18.66 22.71
CA GLY A 18 -7.69 -19.27 21.59
C GLY A 18 -8.08 -18.52 20.32
N CYS A 19 -7.21 -17.61 19.88
CA CYS A 19 -7.29 -17.03 18.54
C CYS A 19 -6.90 -18.13 17.56
N SER A 20 -7.88 -18.89 17.08
CA SER A 20 -7.68 -19.79 15.95
C SER A 20 -7.41 -18.94 14.71
N ALA A 21 -6.14 -18.65 14.45
CA ALA A 21 -5.73 -18.11 13.16
C ALA A 21 -6.08 -19.16 12.10
N GLN A 22 -7.17 -18.95 11.35
CA GLN A 22 -7.47 -19.75 10.15
C GLN A 22 -6.20 -19.81 9.30
N SER A 23 -5.64 -20.99 9.04
CA SER A 23 -4.49 -21.12 8.15
C SER A 23 -4.89 -20.60 6.77
N LEU A 24 -4.02 -19.81 6.12
CA LEU A 24 -4.23 -19.47 4.71
C LEU A 24 -4.08 -20.76 3.90
N ASP A 25 -5.18 -21.24 3.31
CA ASP A 25 -5.16 -22.46 2.51
C ASP A 25 -4.30 -22.28 1.25
N LYS A 26 -3.42 -23.26 0.99
CA LYS A 26 -2.62 -23.34 -0.25
C LYS A 26 -3.47 -23.39 -1.52
N GLU A 27 -4.73 -23.79 -1.43
CA GLU A 27 -5.68 -23.80 -2.55
C GLU A 27 -6.19 -22.40 -2.95
N GLY A 28 -5.74 -21.35 -2.23
CA GLY A 28 -6.13 -19.95 -2.40
C GLY A 28 -5.17 -19.06 -3.18
N ALA A 29 -4.04 -19.54 -3.70
CA ALA A 29 -3.14 -18.73 -4.54
C ALA A 29 -3.90 -18.24 -5.80
N GLY A 30 -3.86 -16.93 -6.05
CA GLY A 30 -4.66 -16.29 -7.11
C GLY A 30 -6.17 -16.23 -6.85
N LYS A 31 -6.63 -16.53 -5.62
CA LYS A 31 -8.03 -16.34 -5.19
C LYS A 31 -8.11 -15.27 -4.11
N GLN A 32 -9.20 -14.52 -4.12
CA GLN A 32 -9.51 -13.55 -3.07
C GLN A 32 -10.18 -14.27 -1.91
N GLN A 33 -9.70 -14.01 -0.69
CA GLN A 33 -10.26 -14.48 0.57
C GLN A 33 -10.84 -13.28 1.33
N ARG A 34 -12.04 -13.45 1.88
CA ARG A 34 -12.66 -12.44 2.76
C ARG A 34 -12.44 -12.89 4.20
N LEU A 35 -11.70 -12.09 4.95
CA LEU A 35 -11.30 -12.39 6.32
C LEU A 35 -11.81 -11.29 7.26
N THR A 36 -12.06 -11.64 8.51
CA THR A 36 -12.49 -10.71 9.54
C THR A 36 -11.40 -10.49 10.58
N LEU A 37 -11.16 -9.24 10.94
CA LEU A 37 -10.25 -8.81 11.99
C LEU A 37 -11.04 -7.99 13.02
N ASN A 38 -11.07 -8.42 14.27
CA ASN A 38 -11.64 -7.63 15.35
C ASN A 38 -10.64 -6.55 15.76
N SER A 39 -11.05 -5.28 15.66
CA SER A 39 -10.22 -4.13 16.05
C SER A 39 -10.60 -3.67 17.45
N ASN A 40 -9.62 -3.65 18.35
CA ASN A 40 -9.79 -3.02 19.66
C ASN A 40 -9.69 -1.49 19.53
N ILE A 41 -8.81 -1.00 18.64
CA ILE A 41 -8.64 0.45 18.39
C ILE A 41 -9.93 1.09 17.88
N LEU A 42 -10.63 0.41 16.96
CA LEU A 42 -11.87 0.91 16.37
C LEU A 42 -13.12 0.44 17.13
N GLY A 43 -12.99 -0.53 18.04
CA GLY A 43 -14.12 -1.14 18.76
C GLY A 43 -15.10 -1.88 17.85
N GLU A 44 -14.66 -2.34 16.67
CA GLU A 44 -15.51 -3.00 15.67
C GLU A 44 -14.75 -4.06 14.86
N SER A 45 -15.47 -5.01 14.29
CA SER A 45 -14.90 -5.96 13.32
C SER A 45 -14.71 -5.30 11.95
N ARG A 46 -13.54 -5.50 11.34
CA ARG A 46 -13.19 -5.05 9.99
C ARG A 46 -13.11 -6.23 9.04
N GLU A 47 -13.56 -6.03 7.81
CA GLU A 47 -13.40 -7.00 6.73
C GLU A 47 -12.17 -6.63 5.89
N VAL A 48 -11.34 -7.64 5.64
CA VAL A 48 -10.10 -7.55 4.84
C VAL A 48 -10.21 -8.55 3.70
N LEU A 49 -10.04 -8.06 2.48
CA LEU A 49 -9.95 -8.88 1.28
C LEU A 49 -8.47 -9.17 1.01
N LEU A 50 -8.08 -10.44 1.12
CA LEU A 50 -6.70 -10.87 0.91
C LEU A 50 -6.61 -11.68 -0.39
N ARG A 51 -5.81 -11.24 -1.35
CA ARG A 51 -5.52 -12.00 -2.58
C ARG A 51 -4.03 -12.27 -2.64
N LEU A 52 -3.69 -13.56 -2.61
CA LEU A 52 -2.31 -14.03 -2.61
C LEU A 52 -1.79 -14.14 -4.05
N PRO A 53 -0.51 -13.81 -4.30
CA PRO A 53 0.08 -13.94 -5.61
C PRO A 53 0.12 -15.40 -6.06
N LYS A 54 0.20 -15.63 -7.38
CA LYS A 54 0.12 -16.96 -7.97
C LYS A 54 1.24 -17.88 -7.48
N HIS A 55 2.43 -17.33 -7.24
CA HIS A 55 3.59 -18.10 -6.79
C HIS A 55 3.79 -18.09 -5.26
N TRP A 56 2.76 -17.69 -4.49
CA TRP A 56 2.84 -17.76 -3.04
C TRP A 56 2.97 -19.21 -2.54
N ASP A 57 3.99 -19.51 -1.71
CA ASP A 57 4.14 -20.78 -1.00
C ASP A 57 4.40 -20.53 0.49
N ALA A 58 3.49 -21.01 1.34
CA ALA A 58 3.63 -20.96 2.80
C ALA A 58 4.94 -21.60 3.33
N ARG A 59 5.59 -22.48 2.57
CA ARG A 59 6.86 -23.14 2.95
C ARG A 59 8.10 -22.34 2.59
N HIS A 60 7.98 -21.44 1.61
CA HIS A 60 9.05 -20.61 1.07
C HIS A 60 8.48 -19.20 0.93
N SER A 61 8.17 -18.57 2.07
CA SER A 61 7.55 -17.25 2.08
C SER A 61 8.59 -16.20 1.66
N GLU A 62 8.70 -15.97 0.35
CA GLU A 62 9.33 -14.76 -0.17
C GLU A 62 8.66 -13.53 0.46
N SER A 63 9.43 -12.48 0.68
CA SER A 63 8.87 -11.17 1.04
C SER A 63 8.18 -10.59 -0.20
N PHE A 64 6.86 -10.69 -0.24
CA PHE A 64 6.05 -10.07 -1.29
C PHE A 64 5.72 -8.62 -0.92
N ALA A 65 5.73 -7.74 -1.93
CA ALA A 65 5.14 -6.42 -1.78
C ALA A 65 3.66 -6.55 -1.40
N ARG A 66 3.16 -5.60 -0.60
CA ARG A 66 1.76 -5.55 -0.17
C ARG A 66 1.10 -4.32 -0.77
N TYR A 67 0.02 -4.53 -1.51
CA TYR A 67 -0.79 -3.46 -2.08
C TYR A 67 -2.01 -3.25 -1.18
N VAL A 68 -1.92 -2.32 -0.24
CA VAL A 68 -3.04 -1.96 0.64
C VAL A 68 -3.95 -1.01 -0.11
N ILE A 69 -5.09 -1.52 -0.55
CA ILE A 69 -6.08 -0.80 -1.36
C ILE A 69 -7.24 -0.41 -0.45
N LEU A 70 -7.42 0.90 -0.27
CA LEU A 70 -8.58 1.47 0.40
C LEU A 70 -9.81 1.39 -0.52
N ASP A 71 -11.01 1.51 0.05
CA ASP A 71 -12.27 1.45 -0.70
C ASP A 71 -12.43 0.14 -1.51
N ALA A 72 -12.00 -0.97 -0.91
CA ALA A 72 -11.88 -2.24 -1.62
C ALA A 72 -13.21 -2.75 -2.19
N GLU A 73 -14.34 -2.40 -1.56
CA GLU A 73 -15.69 -2.72 -2.04
C GLU A 73 -16.01 -2.14 -3.42
N GLN A 74 -15.27 -1.12 -3.89
CA GLN A 74 -15.42 -0.51 -5.21
C GLN A 74 -14.18 -0.73 -6.08
N GLN A 75 -12.99 -0.67 -5.48
CA GLN A 75 -11.74 -0.58 -6.25
C GLN A 75 -11.20 -1.95 -6.67
N LEU A 76 -11.40 -3.01 -5.87
CA LEU A 76 -10.73 -4.28 -6.17
C LEU A 76 -11.24 -5.00 -7.42
N GLU A 77 -12.51 -4.80 -7.80
CA GLU A 77 -13.09 -5.48 -8.96
C GLU A 77 -12.36 -5.15 -10.27
N HIS A 78 -11.80 -3.93 -10.38
CA HIS A 78 -11.03 -3.52 -11.54
C HIS A 78 -9.51 -3.46 -11.29
N LEU A 79 -9.07 -3.17 -10.06
CA LEU A 79 -7.64 -3.08 -9.75
C LEU A 79 -6.97 -4.45 -9.61
N ALA A 80 -7.61 -5.43 -8.98
CA ALA A 80 -7.01 -6.74 -8.77
C ALA A 80 -6.64 -7.45 -10.08
N PRO A 81 -7.54 -7.60 -11.08
CA PRO A 81 -7.18 -8.23 -12.35
C PRO A 81 -6.13 -7.42 -13.14
N MET A 82 -6.12 -6.10 -13.01
CA MET A 82 -5.14 -5.24 -13.66
C MET A 82 -3.73 -5.40 -13.04
N LEU A 83 -3.64 -5.46 -11.71
CA LEU A 83 -2.39 -5.74 -11.00
C LEU A 83 -1.88 -7.16 -11.31
N ASP A 84 -2.77 -8.16 -11.32
CA ASP A 84 -2.41 -9.52 -11.72
C ASP A 84 -1.89 -9.58 -13.15
N TYR A 85 -2.50 -8.82 -14.07
CA TYR A 85 -2.05 -8.73 -15.44
C TYR A 85 -0.65 -8.11 -15.55
N LEU A 86 -0.39 -6.99 -14.85
CA LEU A 86 0.93 -6.35 -14.81
C LEU A 86 2.01 -7.25 -14.20
N ALA A 87 1.65 -8.10 -13.24
CA ALA A 87 2.54 -9.07 -12.61
C ALA A 87 2.70 -10.38 -13.41
N SER A 88 2.00 -10.53 -14.53
CA SER A 88 2.02 -11.75 -15.34
C SER A 88 3.07 -11.72 -16.45
N GLY A 89 3.42 -12.91 -16.95
CA GLY A 89 4.33 -13.08 -18.08
C GLY A 89 5.75 -13.49 -17.67
N VAL A 90 6.67 -13.45 -18.64
CA VAL A 90 8.06 -13.90 -18.45
C VAL A 90 8.93 -12.80 -17.86
N ASN A 91 8.67 -11.54 -18.23
CA ASN A 91 9.28 -10.34 -17.67
C ASN A 91 8.16 -9.38 -17.27
N PRO A 92 7.56 -9.56 -16.08
CA PRO A 92 6.40 -8.78 -15.66
C PRO A 92 6.76 -7.30 -15.48
N ALA A 93 5.78 -6.42 -15.63
CA ALA A 93 5.96 -4.98 -15.50
C ALA A 93 6.09 -4.54 -14.03
N ILE A 94 5.54 -5.33 -13.10
CA ILE A 94 5.66 -5.15 -11.66
C ILE A 94 5.94 -6.53 -11.01
N PRO A 95 6.59 -6.59 -9.84
CA PRO A 95 6.68 -7.84 -9.09
C PRO A 95 5.29 -8.31 -8.65
N GLU A 96 5.14 -9.63 -8.49
CA GLU A 96 3.96 -10.19 -7.82
C GLU A 96 3.84 -9.61 -6.40
N GLY A 97 2.61 -9.39 -5.93
CA GLY A 97 2.37 -8.84 -4.61
C GLY A 97 1.09 -9.38 -3.99
N VAL A 98 0.99 -9.26 -2.67
CA VAL A 98 -0.23 -9.55 -1.93
C VAL A 98 -1.14 -8.34 -1.99
N ILE A 99 -2.34 -8.51 -2.54
CA ILE A 99 -3.35 -7.45 -2.53
C ILE A 99 -4.14 -7.56 -1.22
N VAL A 100 -4.18 -6.44 -0.49
CA VAL A 100 -4.88 -6.29 0.79
C VAL A 100 -5.94 -5.20 0.63
N GLY A 101 -7.17 -5.58 0.32
CA GLY A 101 -8.30 -4.65 0.26
C GLY A 101 -8.91 -4.41 1.64
N ILE A 102 -9.13 -3.16 1.99
CA ILE A 102 -9.85 -2.77 3.21
C ILE A 102 -11.27 -2.35 2.85
N ILE A 103 -12.26 -3.08 3.37
CA ILE A 103 -13.67 -2.72 3.20
C ILE A 103 -14.04 -1.69 4.27
N ASN A 104 -14.76 -0.64 3.86
CA ASN A 104 -15.23 0.39 4.78
C ASN A 104 -16.48 0.00 5.55
N ARG A 105 -16.56 0.46 6.81
CA ARG A 105 -17.82 0.54 7.57
C ARG A 105 -18.33 1.96 7.65
N ASN A 106 -17.50 2.88 8.13
CA ASN A 106 -17.78 4.31 8.06
C ASN A 106 -16.59 5.04 7.41
N ARG A 107 -16.64 5.12 6.08
CA ARG A 107 -15.60 5.75 5.27
C ARG A 107 -15.32 7.20 5.67
N ILE A 108 -16.36 7.99 5.96
CA ILE A 108 -16.18 9.41 6.32
C ILE A 108 -15.48 9.52 7.67
N ARG A 109 -15.87 8.73 8.68
CA ARG A 109 -15.18 8.69 9.98
C ARG A 109 -13.71 8.31 9.82
N ASP A 110 -13.45 7.23 9.09
CA ASP A 110 -12.14 6.57 9.03
C ASP A 110 -11.14 7.33 8.15
N PHE A 111 -11.58 8.02 7.10
CA PHE A 111 -10.66 8.60 6.09
C PHE A 111 -10.48 10.11 6.22
N THR A 112 -11.24 10.75 7.12
CA THR A 112 -11.12 12.20 7.32
C THR A 112 -10.32 12.52 8.58
N PRO A 113 -9.35 13.44 8.48
CA PRO A 113 -8.38 13.71 9.54
C PRO A 113 -8.90 14.64 10.62
N VAL A 114 -9.85 15.49 10.28
CA VAL A 114 -10.47 16.46 11.19
C VAL A 114 -11.98 16.41 11.10
N LYS A 115 -12.64 16.94 12.11
CA LYS A 115 -14.09 17.10 12.12
C LYS A 115 -14.49 18.18 11.11
N LEU A 116 -15.43 17.90 10.21
CA LEU A 116 -15.93 18.88 9.24
C LEU A 116 -17.23 19.49 9.72
N GLU A 117 -17.20 20.80 9.96
CA GLU A 117 -18.38 21.58 10.34
C GLU A 117 -19.05 22.25 9.13
N THR A 118 -18.26 22.70 8.15
CA THR A 118 -18.76 23.36 6.94
C THR A 118 -18.05 22.87 5.70
N LEU A 119 -18.78 22.76 4.59
CA LEU A 119 -18.20 22.56 3.26
C LEU A 119 -17.51 23.85 2.76
N PRO A 120 -16.60 23.75 1.78
CA PRO A 120 -16.14 24.91 1.03
C PRO A 120 -17.34 25.73 0.51
N GLY A 121 -17.32 27.04 0.75
CA GLY A 121 -18.45 27.93 0.50
C GLY A 121 -19.36 28.17 1.71
N GLY A 122 -19.03 27.63 2.88
CA GLY A 122 -19.63 27.99 4.17
C GLY A 122 -20.97 27.30 4.48
N ARG A 123 -21.43 26.38 3.64
CA ARG A 123 -22.63 25.59 3.93
C ARG A 123 -22.35 24.58 5.05
N PRO A 124 -23.27 24.37 6.01
CA PRO A 124 -23.10 23.35 7.03
C PRO A 124 -22.85 21.97 6.41
N ALA A 125 -21.93 21.21 7.00
CA ALA A 125 -21.68 19.84 6.60
C ALA A 125 -22.93 18.97 6.86
N GLY A 126 -23.29 18.15 5.88
CA GLY A 126 -24.47 17.29 5.99
C GLY A 126 -24.31 16.17 7.04
N PRO A 127 -25.39 15.43 7.35
CA PRO A 127 -25.40 14.39 8.38
C PRO A 127 -24.31 13.31 8.21
N LEU A 128 -23.89 13.02 6.98
CA LEU A 128 -22.81 12.07 6.69
C LEU A 128 -21.47 12.44 7.34
N TYR A 129 -21.22 13.73 7.61
CA TYR A 129 -20.00 14.23 8.24
C TYR A 129 -20.10 14.30 9.77
N GLN A 130 -21.22 13.89 10.37
CA GLN A 130 -21.39 13.89 11.83
C GLN A 130 -20.34 13.05 12.56
N GLN A 131 -19.82 12.00 11.92
CA GLN A 131 -18.81 11.11 12.50
C GLN A 131 -17.41 11.33 11.93
N SER A 132 -17.16 12.40 11.16
CA SER A 132 -15.86 12.65 10.53
C SER A 132 -14.75 12.97 11.55
N GLY A 133 -13.49 12.80 11.17
CA GLY A 133 -12.33 13.23 11.95
C GLY A 133 -11.57 12.13 12.71
N ASN A 134 -11.67 10.86 12.32
CA ASN A 134 -11.03 9.75 13.02
C ASN A 134 -9.95 9.02 12.20
N ALA A 135 -9.37 9.66 11.19
CA ALA A 135 -8.24 9.08 10.44
C ALA A 135 -7.07 8.68 11.34
N GLY A 136 -6.88 9.40 12.46
CA GLY A 136 -5.91 9.08 13.49
C GLY A 136 -5.98 7.61 13.95
N ALA A 137 -7.13 7.24 14.51
CA ALA A 137 -7.37 5.89 15.02
C ALA A 137 -7.43 4.85 13.90
N PHE A 138 -7.91 5.21 12.71
CA PHE A 138 -7.94 4.27 11.59
C PHE A 138 -6.52 3.91 11.11
N LEU A 139 -5.62 4.88 11.01
CA LEU A 139 -4.21 4.59 10.71
C LEU A 139 -3.53 3.79 11.82
N ASP A 140 -3.87 4.06 13.08
CA ASP A 140 -3.36 3.26 14.21
C ASP A 140 -3.86 1.80 14.12
N PHE A 141 -5.10 1.57 13.69
CA PHE A 141 -5.61 0.23 13.36
C PHE A 141 -4.79 -0.44 12.24
N LEU A 142 -4.50 0.28 11.15
CA LEU A 142 -3.72 -0.27 10.04
C LEU A 142 -2.32 -0.70 10.51
N ASP A 143 -1.64 0.14 11.29
CA ASP A 143 -0.27 -0.13 11.73
C ASP A 143 -0.19 -1.11 12.91
N GLN A 144 -1.03 -0.97 13.93
CA GLN A 144 -0.88 -1.70 15.20
C GLN A 144 -1.70 -2.99 15.27
N GLU A 145 -2.73 -3.16 14.42
CA GLU A 145 -3.57 -4.35 14.43
C GLU A 145 -3.51 -5.10 13.09
N LEU A 146 -3.75 -4.43 11.96
CA LEU A 146 -3.75 -5.07 10.65
C LEU A 146 -2.34 -5.54 10.26
N ASN A 147 -1.31 -4.71 10.40
CA ASN A 147 0.05 -5.08 9.98
C ASN A 147 0.59 -6.31 10.74
N PRO A 148 0.51 -6.42 12.09
CA PRO A 148 0.87 -7.65 12.80
C PRO A 148 0.01 -8.85 12.40
N TRP A 149 -1.28 -8.65 12.15
CA TRP A 149 -2.18 -9.70 11.68
C TRP A 149 -1.79 -10.22 10.29
N LEU A 150 -1.38 -9.34 9.37
CA LEU A 150 -0.84 -9.73 8.06
C LEU A 150 0.49 -10.46 8.21
N ASN A 151 1.41 -9.95 9.03
CA ASN A 151 2.73 -10.58 9.26
C ASN A 151 2.59 -12.02 9.76
N THR A 152 1.68 -12.26 10.70
CA THR A 152 1.41 -13.60 11.25
C THR A 152 0.92 -14.57 10.18
N ARG A 153 0.16 -14.09 9.20
CA ARG A 153 -0.47 -14.92 8.16
C ARG A 153 0.42 -15.14 6.94
N LEU A 154 1.16 -14.10 6.53
CA LEU A 154 2.00 -14.12 5.34
C LEU A 154 3.41 -14.66 5.61
N GLY A 155 3.81 -14.77 6.88
CA GLY A 155 5.08 -15.37 7.31
C GLY A 155 6.26 -14.41 7.31
N GLN A 156 6.29 -13.40 6.43
CA GLN A 156 7.34 -12.38 6.38
C GLN A 156 6.76 -10.97 6.15
N PRO A 157 7.34 -9.92 6.77
CA PRO A 157 7.06 -8.53 6.40
C PRO A 157 7.52 -8.27 4.97
N GLY A 158 6.89 -7.33 4.29
CA GLY A 158 7.28 -6.91 2.94
C GLY A 158 6.95 -5.45 2.68
N PRO A 159 7.55 -4.84 1.64
CA PRO A 159 7.33 -3.43 1.32
C PRO A 159 5.84 -3.19 1.06
N THR A 160 5.26 -2.22 1.76
CA THR A 160 3.81 -1.96 1.70
C THR A 160 3.53 -0.63 1.01
N VAL A 161 2.66 -0.69 0.01
CA VAL A 161 2.16 0.47 -0.74
C VAL A 161 0.74 0.77 -0.30
N LEU A 162 0.49 2.00 0.13
CA LEU A 162 -0.87 2.48 0.41
C LEU A 162 -1.46 3.13 -0.85
N ILE A 163 -2.59 2.63 -1.31
CA ILE A 163 -3.30 3.10 -2.50
C ILE A 163 -4.64 3.68 -2.06
N GLY A 164 -4.83 4.98 -2.28
CA GLY A 164 -6.00 5.71 -1.83
C GLY A 164 -6.56 6.66 -2.87
N HIS A 165 -7.87 6.60 -3.09
CA HIS A 165 -8.61 7.50 -3.99
C HIS A 165 -9.51 8.45 -3.21
N SER A 166 -9.65 9.71 -3.64
CA SER A 166 -10.59 10.66 -3.07
C SER A 166 -10.33 10.88 -1.57
N PHE A 167 -11.26 10.56 -0.66
CA PHE A 167 -10.99 10.53 0.79
C PHE A 167 -9.90 9.53 1.19
N GLY A 168 -9.76 8.40 0.49
CA GLY A 168 -8.65 7.48 0.70
C GLY A 168 -7.31 8.12 0.32
N GLY A 169 -7.29 9.01 -0.68
CA GLY A 169 -6.11 9.81 -1.01
C GLY A 169 -5.77 10.82 0.10
N LEU A 170 -6.79 11.41 0.72
CA LEU A 170 -6.61 12.27 1.89
C LEU A 170 -6.01 11.50 3.08
N LEU A 171 -6.52 10.29 3.35
CA LEU A 171 -5.98 9.40 4.37
C LEU A 171 -4.53 8.98 4.07
N ALA A 172 -4.20 8.72 2.81
CA ALA A 172 -2.85 8.34 2.41
C ALA A 172 -1.84 9.49 2.60
N LEU A 173 -2.23 10.73 2.28
CA LEU A 173 -1.41 11.91 2.60
C LEU A 173 -1.28 12.12 4.11
N GLU A 174 -2.33 11.86 4.89
CA GLU A 174 -2.28 11.90 6.35
C GLU A 174 -1.35 10.83 6.94
N ALA A 175 -1.35 9.62 6.37
CA ALA A 175 -0.42 8.56 6.73
C ALA A 175 1.04 8.97 6.47
N LEU A 176 1.31 9.59 5.33
CA LEU A 176 2.62 10.14 4.99
C LEU A 176 3.02 11.26 5.96
N ARG A 177 2.12 12.21 6.24
CA ARG A 177 2.34 13.31 7.21
C ARG A 177 2.71 12.78 8.59
N ARG A 178 2.04 11.71 9.03
CA ARG A 178 2.28 11.03 10.32
C ARG A 178 3.46 10.06 10.29
N GLN A 179 4.12 9.87 9.14
CA GLN A 179 5.21 8.91 8.96
C GLN A 179 4.83 7.49 9.44
N GLN A 180 3.66 7.01 9.03
CA GLN A 180 3.13 5.72 9.45
C GLN A 180 4.14 4.57 9.15
N PRO A 181 4.60 3.82 10.18
CA PRO A 181 5.66 2.82 10.00
C PRO A 181 5.34 1.70 9.03
N MET A 182 4.07 1.28 8.96
CA MET A 182 3.60 0.24 8.04
C MET A 182 3.94 0.52 6.57
N PHE A 183 3.94 1.78 6.13
CA PHE A 183 3.94 2.11 4.70
C PHE A 183 5.31 2.54 4.18
N ASN A 184 5.73 1.96 3.06
CA ASN A 184 6.97 2.29 2.36
C ASN A 184 6.73 3.25 1.19
N ALA A 185 5.55 3.20 0.55
CA ALA A 185 5.21 4.06 -0.58
C ALA A 185 3.70 4.39 -0.62
N TYR A 186 3.36 5.43 -1.38
CA TYR A 186 2.00 5.97 -1.45
C TYR A 186 1.58 6.24 -2.90
N LEU A 187 0.41 5.77 -3.30
CA LEU A 187 -0.29 6.14 -4.53
C LEU A 187 -1.55 6.92 -4.14
N VAL A 188 -1.54 8.21 -4.41
CA VAL A 188 -2.60 9.15 -4.05
C VAL A 188 -3.35 9.55 -5.32
N LEU A 189 -4.62 9.18 -5.40
CA LEU A 189 -5.44 9.35 -6.60
C LEU A 189 -6.51 10.40 -6.30
N ASP A 190 -6.34 11.59 -6.88
CA ASP A 190 -7.28 12.71 -6.78
C ASP A 190 -7.76 13.01 -5.36
N ALA A 191 -6.80 13.24 -4.45
CA ALA A 191 -7.09 13.42 -3.02
C ALA A 191 -8.11 14.54 -2.79
N SER A 192 -9.06 14.31 -1.88
CA SER A 192 -10.10 15.28 -1.54
C SER A 192 -9.58 16.46 -0.69
N LEU A 193 -8.60 17.20 -1.21
CA LEU A 193 -7.94 18.35 -0.56
C LEU A 193 -8.84 19.60 -0.46
N TRP A 194 -10.06 19.55 -1.00
CA TRP A 194 -11.11 20.52 -0.70
C TRP A 194 -11.67 20.35 0.72
N TYR A 195 -11.46 19.19 1.36
CA TYR A 195 -11.96 18.88 2.69
C TYR A 195 -11.33 19.79 3.76
N ASP A 196 -12.18 20.45 4.55
CA ASP A 196 -11.79 21.44 5.57
C ASP A 196 -10.79 22.49 5.04
N SER A 197 -10.93 22.85 3.76
CA SER A 197 -10.06 23.78 3.08
C SER A 197 -10.53 25.23 3.28
N PRO A 198 -9.63 26.22 3.53
CA PRO A 198 -8.18 26.10 3.44
C PRO A 198 -7.48 25.46 4.65
N THR A 199 -8.09 25.48 5.84
CA THR A 199 -7.45 25.13 7.12
C THR A 199 -6.62 23.84 7.08
N TYR A 200 -7.26 22.67 7.04
CA TYR A 200 -6.53 21.41 7.07
C TYR A 200 -5.66 21.21 5.83
N ALA A 201 -6.11 21.67 4.66
CA ALA A 201 -5.38 21.50 3.42
C ALA A 201 -4.02 22.22 3.45
N ASP A 202 -3.99 23.46 3.97
CA ASP A 202 -2.78 24.27 4.09
C ASP A 202 -1.88 23.71 5.21
N GLU A 203 -2.44 23.22 6.32
CA GLU A 203 -1.68 22.53 7.38
C GLU A 203 -0.99 21.26 6.86
N LEU A 204 -1.72 20.44 6.09
CA LEU A 204 -1.19 19.23 5.47
C LEU A 204 -0.06 19.57 4.48
N GLU A 205 -0.29 20.55 3.60
CA GLU A 205 0.70 21.01 2.64
C GLU A 205 1.96 21.52 3.34
N GLN A 206 1.82 22.35 4.37
CA GLN A 206 2.94 22.83 5.17
C GLN A 206 3.71 21.66 5.81
N ALA A 207 3.01 20.70 6.41
CA ALA A 207 3.63 19.57 7.06
C ALA A 207 4.38 18.66 6.09
N LEU A 208 3.86 18.47 4.87
CA LEU A 208 4.52 17.64 3.85
C LEU A 208 5.70 18.35 3.18
N THR A 209 5.64 19.67 3.02
CA THR A 209 6.70 20.45 2.35
C THR A 209 7.84 20.86 3.28
N GLN A 210 7.58 20.96 4.59
CA GLN A 210 8.59 21.33 5.60
C GLN A 210 9.03 20.13 6.47
N GLY A 211 8.30 19.01 6.39
CA GLY A 211 8.58 17.80 7.15
C GLY A 211 9.73 16.97 6.60
N LYS A 212 10.29 16.11 7.45
CA LYS A 212 11.25 15.09 7.03
C LYS A 212 10.50 13.81 6.64
N LEU A 213 10.19 13.65 5.35
CA LEU A 213 9.46 12.49 4.82
C LEU A 213 10.36 11.28 4.50
N THR A 214 11.64 11.33 4.87
CA THR A 214 12.63 10.23 4.78
C THR A 214 12.67 9.50 3.43
N GLY A 215 12.59 10.22 2.31
CA GLY A 215 12.77 9.66 0.97
C GLY A 215 11.67 8.69 0.53
N LYS A 216 10.48 8.73 1.15
CA LYS A 216 9.37 7.84 0.79
C LYS A 216 8.88 8.12 -0.64
N PRO A 217 8.62 7.09 -1.48
CA PRO A 217 7.97 7.28 -2.77
C PRO A 217 6.51 7.72 -2.63
N LEU A 218 6.14 8.77 -3.36
CA LEU A 218 4.78 9.26 -3.49
C LEU A 218 4.46 9.50 -4.98
N TYR A 219 3.40 8.85 -5.47
CA TYR A 219 2.80 9.14 -6.77
C TYR A 219 1.46 9.84 -6.59
N MET A 220 1.23 10.93 -7.32
CA MET A 220 -0.05 11.64 -7.37
C MET A 220 -0.68 11.59 -8.76
N ALA A 221 -1.87 10.99 -8.87
CA ALA A 221 -2.71 11.12 -10.06
C ALA A 221 -3.73 12.24 -9.83
N ILE A 222 -3.90 13.13 -10.80
CA ILE A 222 -4.77 14.31 -10.70
C ILE A 222 -5.73 14.30 -11.89
N SER A 223 -7.04 14.35 -11.62
CA SER A 223 -8.08 14.38 -12.66
C SER A 223 -8.38 15.80 -13.13
N ASN A 224 -9.09 15.92 -14.25
CA ASN A 224 -9.68 17.18 -14.72
C ASN A 224 -11.11 17.40 -14.20
N GLN A 225 -11.39 16.99 -12.96
CA GLN A 225 -12.72 17.15 -12.36
C GLN A 225 -13.16 18.63 -12.40
N ALA A 226 -14.30 18.88 -13.04
CA ALA A 226 -14.86 20.22 -13.25
C ALA A 226 -15.79 20.71 -12.13
N THR A 227 -15.86 19.97 -11.02
CA THR A 227 -16.70 20.31 -9.87
C THR A 227 -15.95 20.12 -8.55
N THR A 228 -16.36 20.88 -7.54
CA THR A 228 -15.87 20.72 -6.17
C THR A 228 -17.07 20.58 -5.23
N PRO A 229 -17.06 19.59 -4.32
CA PRO A 229 -18.09 19.48 -3.27
C PRO A 229 -18.27 20.80 -2.49
N GLY A 230 -19.52 21.23 -2.32
CA GLY A 230 -19.87 22.51 -1.68
C GLY A 230 -19.90 23.72 -2.62
N LEU A 231 -19.08 23.73 -3.69
CA LEU A 231 -18.92 24.87 -4.60
C LEU A 231 -19.54 24.66 -5.99
N GLY A 232 -19.95 23.44 -6.35
CA GLY A 232 -20.54 23.16 -7.66
C GLY A 232 -19.50 23.15 -8.78
N ARG A 233 -19.82 23.73 -9.95
CA ARG A 233 -18.91 23.76 -11.12
C ARG A 233 -17.79 24.78 -10.91
N ASN A 234 -16.58 24.28 -10.68
CA ASN A 234 -15.34 25.03 -10.50
C ASN A 234 -14.16 24.06 -10.40
N ASP A 235 -12.96 24.62 -10.43
CA ASP A 235 -11.71 23.86 -10.44
C ASP A 235 -11.01 23.76 -9.09
N TYR A 236 -11.64 24.16 -7.97
CA TYR A 236 -10.96 24.28 -6.67
C TYR A 236 -10.30 22.97 -6.19
N HIS A 237 -11.01 21.84 -6.27
CA HIS A 237 -10.48 20.50 -5.97
C HIS A 237 -9.24 20.16 -6.82
N LYS A 238 -9.32 20.37 -8.14
CA LYS A 238 -8.22 20.17 -9.08
C LYS A 238 -7.03 21.08 -8.74
N GLN A 239 -7.28 22.36 -8.50
CA GLN A 239 -6.23 23.35 -8.19
C GLN A 239 -5.51 23.02 -6.89
N ARG A 240 -6.20 22.49 -5.87
CA ARG A 240 -5.56 22.04 -4.63
C ARG A 240 -4.59 20.87 -4.86
N ASN A 241 -4.97 19.88 -5.66
CA ASN A 241 -4.07 18.78 -6.01
C ASN A 241 -2.87 19.25 -6.84
N LEU A 242 -3.09 20.13 -7.84
CA LEU A 242 -2.02 20.70 -8.66
C LEU A 242 -1.04 21.55 -7.83
N ALA A 243 -1.55 22.36 -6.89
CA ALA A 243 -0.73 23.18 -6.01
C ALA A 243 0.16 22.33 -5.11
N LEU A 244 -0.42 21.32 -4.44
CA LEU A 244 0.34 20.39 -3.61
C LEU A 244 1.41 19.67 -4.44
N ALA A 245 1.04 19.10 -5.60
CA ALA A 245 2.00 18.41 -6.47
C ALA A 245 3.15 19.32 -6.91
N LYS A 246 2.85 20.58 -7.26
CA LYS A 246 3.88 21.58 -7.58
C LYS A 246 4.85 21.78 -6.42
N HIS A 247 4.36 21.94 -5.19
CA HIS A 247 5.23 22.14 -4.03
C HIS A 247 6.05 20.89 -3.68
N LEU A 248 5.47 19.70 -3.76
CA LEU A 248 6.19 18.44 -3.52
C LEU A 248 7.25 18.16 -4.59
N SER A 249 7.02 18.56 -5.84
CA SER A 249 8.01 18.41 -6.92
C SER A 249 9.28 19.25 -6.74
N ALA A 250 9.23 20.28 -5.88
CA ALA A 250 10.39 21.10 -5.54
C ALA A 250 11.26 20.48 -4.43
N LEU A 251 10.81 19.41 -3.77
CA LEU A 251 11.57 18.74 -2.71
C LEU A 251 12.71 17.90 -3.30
N PRO A 252 13.88 17.84 -2.63
CA PRO A 252 14.96 16.94 -3.04
C PRO A 252 14.57 15.48 -2.78
N SER A 253 15.09 14.55 -3.58
CA SER A 253 14.74 13.12 -3.50
C SER A 253 15.09 12.46 -2.16
N GLN A 254 16.07 13.00 -1.43
CA GLN A 254 16.39 12.56 -0.06
C GLN A 254 15.26 12.85 0.94
N GLN A 255 14.41 13.84 0.65
CA GLN A 255 13.21 14.14 1.43
C GLN A 255 12.01 13.36 0.90
N LEU A 256 11.77 13.38 -0.42
CA LEU A 256 10.62 12.72 -1.04
C LEU A 256 10.94 12.30 -2.48
N ILE A 257 10.72 11.02 -2.81
CA ILE A 257 10.78 10.55 -4.19
C ILE A 257 9.39 10.77 -4.79
N PHE A 258 9.24 11.83 -5.60
CA PHE A 258 7.93 12.31 -6.00
C PHE A 258 7.70 12.24 -7.52
N GLN A 259 6.51 11.82 -7.91
CA GLN A 259 6.01 11.91 -9.28
C GLN A 259 4.53 12.30 -9.25
N SER A 260 4.10 13.13 -10.20
CA SER A 260 2.69 13.42 -10.42
C SER A 260 2.33 13.41 -11.89
N GLU A 261 1.08 13.09 -12.20
CA GLU A 261 0.53 13.10 -13.55
C GLU A 261 -0.87 13.71 -13.56
N PHE A 262 -1.11 14.62 -14.50
CA PHE A 262 -2.41 15.23 -14.73
C PHE A 262 -3.08 14.57 -15.92
N PHE A 263 -4.27 14.03 -15.69
CA PHE A 263 -5.05 13.31 -16.70
C PHE A 263 -6.18 14.22 -17.18
N SER A 264 -5.95 14.90 -18.31
CA SER A 264 -6.89 15.90 -18.85
C SER A 264 -8.24 15.33 -19.28
N ASP A 265 -8.26 14.06 -19.65
CA ASP A 265 -9.41 13.34 -20.18
C ASP A 265 -10.15 12.51 -19.12
N GLU A 266 -9.63 12.49 -17.88
CA GLU A 266 -10.21 11.74 -16.77
C GLU A 266 -10.93 12.67 -15.80
N ASP A 267 -12.03 12.18 -15.21
CA ASP A 267 -12.73 12.82 -14.10
C ASP A 267 -12.40 12.14 -12.76
N HIS A 268 -12.99 12.65 -11.67
CA HIS A 268 -12.73 12.15 -10.34
C HIS A 268 -13.01 10.65 -10.18
N HIS A 269 -13.96 10.09 -10.92
CA HIS A 269 -14.42 8.72 -10.77
C HIS A 269 -13.79 7.75 -11.78
N SER A 270 -13.36 8.23 -12.95
CA SER A 270 -12.67 7.39 -13.95
C SER A 270 -11.18 7.22 -13.64
N LEU A 271 -10.56 8.18 -12.94
CA LEU A 271 -9.12 8.21 -12.66
C LEU A 271 -8.54 6.96 -11.96
N PRO A 272 -9.19 6.30 -10.98
CA PRO A 272 -8.52 5.29 -10.16
C PRO A 272 -7.84 4.18 -10.95
N HIS A 273 -8.46 3.72 -12.05
CA HIS A 273 -7.91 2.63 -12.85
C HIS A 273 -6.57 3.02 -13.50
N ILE A 274 -6.55 4.11 -14.27
CA ILE A 274 -5.35 4.57 -14.98
C ILE A 274 -4.31 5.13 -14.01
N GLY A 275 -4.74 5.79 -12.93
CA GLY A 275 -3.86 6.34 -11.91
C GLY A 275 -3.07 5.25 -11.16
N VAL A 276 -3.71 4.13 -10.79
CA VAL A 276 -2.96 2.99 -10.22
C VAL A 276 -2.08 2.34 -11.26
N TYR A 277 -2.56 2.15 -12.50
CA TYR A 277 -1.79 1.55 -13.58
C TYR A 277 -0.45 2.28 -13.79
N GLN A 278 -0.49 3.61 -13.91
CA GLN A 278 0.71 4.43 -14.11
C GLN A 278 1.57 4.48 -12.84
N GLY A 279 0.95 4.74 -11.70
CA GLY A 279 1.65 4.90 -10.43
C GLY A 279 2.40 3.64 -9.99
N ILE A 280 1.81 2.46 -10.14
CA ILE A 280 2.46 1.21 -9.71
C ILE A 280 3.62 0.84 -10.62
N ARG A 281 3.49 1.10 -11.93
CA ARG A 281 4.57 0.90 -12.90
C ARG A 281 5.74 1.83 -12.63
N TRP A 282 5.47 3.10 -12.35
CA TRP A 282 6.50 4.06 -11.94
C TRP A 282 7.23 3.58 -10.68
N LEU A 283 6.47 3.20 -9.64
CA LEU A 283 7.03 2.78 -8.36
C LEU A 283 7.92 1.53 -8.49
N MET A 284 7.49 0.56 -9.30
CA MET A 284 8.14 -0.75 -9.41
C MET A 284 9.16 -0.84 -10.56
N HIS A 285 9.32 0.21 -11.36
CA HIS A 285 10.18 0.21 -12.54
C HIS A 285 11.62 -0.24 -12.23
N SER A 286 12.19 0.20 -11.11
CA SER A 286 13.55 -0.13 -10.66
C SER A 286 13.74 -1.62 -10.29
N GLN A 287 12.66 -2.37 -10.11
CA GLN A 287 12.70 -3.80 -9.81
C GLN A 287 12.67 -4.67 -11.09
N GLN A 288 12.30 -4.10 -12.24
CA GLN A 288 12.29 -4.84 -13.50
C GLN A 288 13.71 -5.19 -13.95
N LEU A 289 13.91 -6.44 -14.38
CA LEU A 289 15.21 -6.88 -14.91
C LEU A 289 15.15 -6.88 -16.44
N ASP A 290 15.91 -5.99 -17.07
CA ASP A 290 16.18 -6.08 -18.50
C ASP A 290 17.47 -6.89 -18.73
N ILE A 291 17.31 -8.15 -19.13
CA ILE A 291 18.44 -9.05 -19.38
C ILE A 291 19.22 -8.71 -20.67
N PHE A 292 18.72 -7.74 -21.45
CA PHE A 292 19.34 -7.25 -22.67
C PHE A 292 20.07 -5.92 -22.48
N ALA A 293 19.93 -5.27 -21.32
CA ALA A 293 20.65 -4.04 -21.02
C ALA A 293 22.17 -4.27 -21.06
N GLU A 294 22.90 -3.28 -21.56
CA GLU A 294 24.37 -3.36 -21.73
C GLU A 294 25.10 -3.56 -20.39
N ASP A 295 24.55 -3.00 -19.31
CA ASP A 295 25.08 -3.07 -17.95
C ASP A 295 24.52 -4.25 -17.13
N PHE A 296 23.68 -5.11 -17.72
CA PHE A 296 23.11 -6.27 -17.03
C PHE A 296 24.21 -7.19 -16.52
N SER A 297 24.40 -7.20 -15.20
CA SER A 297 25.46 -7.94 -14.52
C SER A 297 25.04 -8.28 -13.08
N VAL A 298 25.72 -9.26 -12.47
CA VAL A 298 25.45 -9.60 -11.07
C VAL A 298 25.67 -8.41 -10.14
N THR A 299 26.77 -7.67 -10.35
CA THR A 299 27.13 -6.50 -9.54
C THR A 299 26.09 -5.39 -9.65
N GLU A 300 25.61 -5.10 -10.87
CA GLU A 300 24.58 -4.08 -11.09
C GLU A 300 23.30 -4.44 -10.34
N VAL A 301 22.75 -5.63 -10.59
CA VAL A 301 21.48 -6.06 -9.98
C VAL A 301 21.59 -6.12 -8.45
N VAL A 302 22.70 -6.66 -7.91
CA VAL A 302 22.92 -6.70 -6.45
C VAL A 302 23.02 -5.31 -5.84
N SER A 303 23.77 -4.41 -6.47
CA SER A 303 23.90 -3.02 -6.01
C SER A 303 22.55 -2.30 -6.02
N ARG A 304 21.78 -2.45 -7.11
CA ARG A 304 20.46 -1.83 -7.28
C ARG A 304 19.47 -2.26 -6.22
N PHE A 305 19.31 -3.57 -6.00
CA PHE A 305 18.37 -4.09 -5.00
C PHE A 305 18.82 -3.83 -3.55
N LYS A 306 20.14 -3.76 -3.29
CA LYS A 306 20.65 -3.26 -2.01
C LYS A 306 20.25 -1.82 -1.78
N HIS A 307 20.42 -0.94 -2.76
CA HIS A 307 20.02 0.46 -2.65
C HIS A 307 18.49 0.62 -2.46
N LEU A 308 17.68 -0.18 -3.17
CA LEU A 308 16.24 -0.21 -2.98
C LEU A 308 15.87 -0.63 -1.54
N SER A 309 16.54 -1.66 -1.01
CA SER A 309 16.30 -2.12 0.35
C SER A 309 16.65 -1.06 1.40
N GLU A 310 17.80 -0.41 1.25
CA GLU A 310 18.27 0.65 2.15
C GLU A 310 17.35 1.87 2.11
N SER A 311 16.93 2.30 0.92
CA SER A 311 16.04 3.46 0.75
C SER A 311 14.61 3.23 1.28
N GLN A 312 14.10 1.99 1.22
CA GLN A 312 12.77 1.67 1.74
C GLN A 312 12.76 1.17 3.19
N GLY A 313 13.94 0.89 3.77
CA GLY A 313 14.09 0.38 5.13
C GLY A 313 13.57 -1.05 5.32
N ILE A 314 13.49 -1.83 4.23
CA ILE A 314 13.00 -3.21 4.23
C ILE A 314 13.67 -3.99 3.10
N GLU A 315 13.91 -5.29 3.28
CA GLU A 315 14.52 -6.11 2.24
C GLU A 315 13.63 -6.16 0.98
N ILE A 316 14.24 -5.80 -0.16
CA ILE A 316 13.68 -5.91 -1.49
C ILE A 316 14.69 -6.70 -2.31
N LYS A 317 14.24 -7.80 -2.91
CA LYS A 317 15.06 -8.66 -3.78
C LYS A 317 14.27 -9.10 -5.02
N PRO A 318 14.94 -9.48 -6.12
CA PRO A 318 14.26 -10.03 -7.27
C PRO A 318 13.55 -11.32 -6.86
N GLN A 319 12.30 -11.51 -7.29
CA GLN A 319 11.52 -12.70 -6.95
C GLN A 319 12.12 -13.95 -7.61
N TYR A 320 12.19 -15.05 -6.88
CA TYR A 320 12.79 -16.29 -7.35
C TYR A 320 12.12 -16.79 -8.63
N HIS A 321 10.78 -16.77 -8.66
CA HIS A 321 10.03 -17.21 -9.83
C HIS A 321 10.30 -16.34 -11.07
N ALA A 322 10.51 -15.02 -10.89
CA ALA A 322 10.87 -14.11 -11.97
C ALA A 322 12.29 -14.40 -12.49
N LEU A 323 13.27 -14.59 -11.61
CA LEU A 323 14.63 -15.01 -11.99
C LEU A 323 14.62 -16.34 -12.77
N LYS A 324 13.83 -17.33 -12.32
CA LYS A 324 13.66 -18.60 -13.05
C LYS A 324 12.98 -18.40 -14.41
N GLY A 325 12.00 -17.51 -14.50
CA GLY A 325 11.32 -17.14 -15.74
C GLY A 325 12.30 -16.61 -16.78
N LEU A 326 13.13 -15.65 -16.37
CA LEU A 326 14.18 -15.05 -17.19
C LEU A 326 15.27 -16.07 -17.55
N LEU A 327 15.67 -16.95 -16.63
CA LEU A 327 16.66 -17.99 -16.92
C LEU A 327 16.15 -18.94 -18.02
N ARG A 328 14.89 -19.37 -17.93
CA ARG A 328 14.26 -20.19 -18.98
C ARG A 328 14.18 -19.45 -20.31
N GLN A 329 13.92 -18.14 -20.31
CA GLN A 329 13.96 -17.33 -21.52
C GLN A 329 15.37 -17.31 -22.13
N ALA A 330 16.39 -17.03 -21.32
CA ALA A 330 17.78 -17.00 -21.75
C ALA A 330 18.25 -18.36 -22.29
N GLN A 331 17.78 -19.47 -21.71
CA GLN A 331 18.01 -20.83 -22.22
C GLN A 331 17.38 -21.05 -23.60
N ARG A 332 16.10 -20.73 -23.76
CA ARG A 332 15.39 -20.86 -25.06
C ARG A 332 16.05 -20.04 -26.16
N GLN A 333 16.55 -18.86 -25.82
CA GLN A 333 17.21 -17.93 -26.74
C GLN A 333 18.72 -18.16 -26.87
N LYS A 334 19.28 -19.17 -26.18
CA LYS A 334 20.72 -19.52 -26.20
C LYS A 334 21.66 -18.37 -25.78
N LEU A 335 21.21 -17.53 -24.84
CA LEU A 335 21.95 -16.40 -24.29
C LEU A 335 22.91 -16.83 -23.17
N ALA A 336 24.09 -17.35 -23.52
CA ALA A 336 25.01 -17.98 -22.56
C ALA A 336 25.49 -17.04 -21.42
N GLN A 337 25.70 -15.76 -21.72
CA GLN A 337 26.11 -14.76 -20.71
C GLN A 337 24.98 -14.51 -19.71
N GLN A 338 23.77 -14.23 -20.20
CA GLN A 338 22.58 -14.00 -19.38
C GLN A 338 22.25 -15.22 -18.52
N GLN A 339 22.37 -16.43 -19.07
CA GLN A 339 22.19 -17.67 -18.29
C GLN A 339 23.15 -17.72 -17.09
N ARG A 340 24.44 -17.42 -17.31
CA ARG A 340 25.44 -17.40 -16.24
C ARG A 340 25.11 -16.35 -15.16
N ILE A 341 24.75 -15.13 -15.58
CA ILE A 341 24.38 -14.03 -14.67
C ILE A 341 23.15 -14.42 -13.84
N LEU A 342 22.10 -14.93 -14.47
CA LEU A 342 20.85 -15.30 -13.80
C LEU A 342 21.05 -16.47 -12.83
N THR A 343 21.85 -17.48 -13.18
CA THR A 343 22.22 -18.55 -12.25
C THR A 343 22.94 -18.01 -11.02
N GLN A 344 23.93 -17.12 -11.21
CA GLN A 344 24.65 -16.49 -10.10
C GLN A 344 23.74 -15.62 -9.22
N LEU A 345 22.78 -14.90 -9.82
CA LEU A 345 21.78 -14.13 -9.07
C LEU A 345 20.86 -15.04 -8.25
N ILE A 346 20.43 -16.17 -8.81
CA ILE A 346 19.63 -17.17 -8.07
C ILE A 346 20.43 -17.72 -6.89
N GLU A 347 21.68 -18.12 -7.09
CA GLU A 347 22.55 -18.60 -6.02
C GLU A 347 22.78 -17.54 -4.93
N HIS A 348 22.93 -16.27 -5.32
CA HIS A 348 23.12 -15.14 -4.40
C HIS A 348 21.90 -14.89 -3.51
N TYR A 349 20.70 -14.77 -4.11
CA TYR A 349 19.49 -14.41 -3.36
C TYR A 349 18.74 -15.59 -2.74
N TYR A 350 18.96 -16.80 -3.27
CA TYR A 350 18.24 -18.02 -2.89
C TYR A 350 19.22 -19.21 -2.78
N PRO A 351 20.22 -19.15 -1.88
CA PRO A 351 21.22 -20.20 -1.75
C PRO A 351 20.58 -21.55 -1.38
N GLY A 352 21.02 -22.64 -2.02
CA GLY A 352 20.50 -23.98 -1.79
C GLY A 352 19.18 -24.31 -2.50
N SER A 353 18.63 -23.38 -3.30
CA SER A 353 17.51 -23.69 -4.17
C SER A 353 17.92 -24.62 -5.32
N THR A 354 17.15 -25.68 -5.58
CA THR A 354 17.41 -26.57 -6.72
C THR A 354 16.97 -25.88 -8.01
N LEU A 355 17.84 -25.84 -9.02
CA LEU A 355 17.57 -25.24 -10.34
C LEU A 355 16.68 -26.10 -11.24
N GLU A 356 15.88 -27.00 -10.66
CA GLU A 356 14.99 -27.90 -11.40
C GLU A 356 13.84 -27.18 -12.12
#